data_AF-Q8GTM7-F1
#
_entry.id   AF-Q8GTM7-F1
#
_cell.length_a   1.000
_cell.length_b   1.000
_cell.length_c   1.000
_cell.angle_alpha   90.00
_cell.angle_beta   90.00
_cell.angle_gamma   90.00
#
_symmetry.space_group_name_H-M   'P 1'
#
loop_
_entity.id
_entity.type
_entity.pdbx_description
1 polymer ?
#
loop_
_entity_poly.entity_id
_entity_poly.type
_entity_poly.pdbx_seq_one_letter_code
_entity_poly.pdbx_strand_id
1 'polypeptide(L)'
;MATPSSSSPPVPPIRSVNLGGWLVTEGWILPSLFDDIPNNDFLDGTKLQFKSVVHNTYLCAEHGGGDIVVADRTAASGWETFKLWRVDENTFNLKAIDDSAVHFVGVDGNGVVVATAATPGPSETFVIVRSDRDNSRIRIRASNGKFLQAKTTVSVTADHGEGTSWGDDDPSVFAINRGEKLQGEYQLCNGYGMKKATEVLREHWSTYILENDFKFISSNGLNAVRIPVGWWIASDPNPPAPFVGGSLEALDNAFRWAEKYNLGVIVDLHAAPGSQNPWEHSGSRDGSQTWGTTDETIIQTVQVIDFLASRSDKDINK
;
A
#
# COMPACT_ATOMS: atom_id res chain seq x y z
N MET A 1 -61.96 -0.08 30.41
CA MET A 1 -61.23 -0.25 29.13
C MET A 1 -59.75 -0.26 29.46
N ALA A 2 -59.10 -1.40 29.34
CA ALA A 2 -57.66 -1.53 29.55
C ALA A 2 -56.93 -1.09 28.27
N THR A 3 -55.96 -0.19 28.41
CA THR A 3 -55.00 0.15 27.35
C THR A 3 -53.97 -0.97 27.23
N PRO A 4 -53.64 -1.46 26.02
CA PRO A 4 -52.55 -2.42 25.87
C PRO A 4 -51.23 -1.66 25.94
N SER A 5 -50.44 -1.91 26.99
CA SER A 5 -49.04 -1.51 27.05
C SER A 5 -48.20 -2.50 26.26
N SER A 6 -47.99 -2.25 24.97
CA SER A 6 -46.96 -2.96 24.18
C SER A 6 -45.71 -2.08 24.09
N SER A 7 -44.96 -1.98 25.19
CA SER A 7 -43.55 -1.62 25.07
C SER A 7 -42.81 -2.90 24.72
N SER A 8 -42.32 -3.00 23.47
CA SER A 8 -41.34 -4.02 23.11
C SER A 8 -40.18 -3.99 24.11
N PRO A 9 -39.65 -5.16 24.54
CA PRO A 9 -38.50 -5.19 25.43
C PRO A 9 -37.34 -4.42 24.80
N PRO A 10 -36.52 -3.72 25.59
CA PRO A 10 -35.38 -2.97 25.08
C PRO A 10 -34.44 -3.91 24.33
N VAL A 11 -34.02 -3.51 23.14
CA VAL A 11 -33.05 -4.25 22.34
C VAL A 11 -31.75 -4.34 23.16
N PRO A 12 -31.22 -5.54 23.42
CA PRO A 12 -29.99 -5.68 24.19
C PRO A 12 -28.83 -4.97 23.47
N PRO A 13 -27.85 -4.42 24.22
CA PRO A 13 -26.73 -3.73 23.61
C PRO A 13 -25.94 -4.67 22.68
N ILE A 14 -25.43 -4.11 21.58
CA ILE A 14 -24.51 -4.82 20.69
C ILE A 14 -23.17 -4.99 21.42
N ARG A 15 -22.75 -6.25 21.59
CA ARG A 15 -21.47 -6.68 22.12
C ARG A 15 -20.75 -7.39 20.98
N SER A 16 -19.91 -6.63 20.29
CA SER A 16 -19.22 -7.06 19.06
C SER A 16 -17.72 -7.22 19.27
N VAL A 17 -17.10 -8.04 18.44
CA VAL A 17 -15.64 -8.12 18.26
C VAL A 17 -15.28 -7.76 16.82
N ASN A 18 -14.16 -7.06 16.64
CA ASN A 18 -13.62 -6.72 15.32
C ASN A 18 -12.77 -7.86 14.77
N LEU A 19 -13.07 -8.33 13.56
CA LEU A 19 -12.29 -9.36 12.85
C LEU A 19 -11.25 -8.70 11.92
N GLY A 20 -10.38 -7.87 12.52
CA GLY A 20 -9.35 -7.11 11.82
C GLY A 20 -8.24 -7.99 11.24
N GLY A 21 -7.62 -7.53 10.16
CA GLY A 21 -6.59 -8.28 9.43
C GLY A 21 -7.12 -9.45 8.60
N TRP A 22 -8.44 -9.72 8.55
CA TRP A 22 -9.00 -10.85 7.79
C TRP A 22 -9.27 -10.51 6.32
N LEU A 23 -10.35 -9.78 6.00
CA LEU A 23 -10.72 -9.42 4.62
C LEU A 23 -10.12 -8.10 4.14
N VAL A 24 -9.41 -7.41 5.03
CA VAL A 24 -8.48 -6.32 4.73
C VAL A 24 -7.22 -6.61 5.53
N THR A 25 -6.11 -6.89 4.85
CA THR A 25 -4.86 -7.24 5.54
C THR A 25 -4.12 -6.02 6.06
N GLU A 26 -3.57 -6.14 7.28
CA GLU A 26 -2.79 -5.10 7.95
C GLU A 26 -1.52 -5.71 8.52
N GLY A 27 -0.36 -5.23 8.09
CA GLY A 27 0.94 -5.78 8.46
C GLY A 27 1.30 -5.59 9.92
N TRP A 28 0.72 -4.61 10.63
CA TRP A 28 0.91 -4.48 12.07
C TRP A 28 0.12 -5.54 12.87
N ILE A 29 -0.93 -6.13 12.29
CA ILE A 29 -1.70 -7.25 12.88
C ILE A 29 -1.03 -8.59 12.54
N LEU A 30 -0.73 -8.82 11.26
CA LEU A 30 -0.11 -10.06 10.79
C LEU A 30 1.11 -9.78 9.88
N PRO A 31 2.27 -9.43 10.48
CA PRO A 31 3.47 -9.06 9.73
C PRO A 31 3.95 -10.16 8.79
N SER A 32 3.79 -11.43 9.20
CA SER A 32 4.31 -12.59 8.49
C SER A 32 3.70 -12.79 7.10
N LEU A 33 2.55 -12.20 6.79
CA LEU A 33 2.02 -12.20 5.41
C LEU A 33 2.94 -11.48 4.43
N PHE A 34 3.81 -10.58 4.89
CA PHE A 34 4.65 -9.72 4.07
C PHE A 34 6.12 -10.16 4.02
N ASP A 35 6.53 -11.12 4.85
CA ASP A 35 7.93 -11.47 5.05
C ASP A 35 8.57 -12.02 3.77
N ASP A 36 7.84 -12.86 3.04
CA ASP A 36 8.32 -13.53 1.82
C ASP A 36 8.23 -12.65 0.56
N ILE A 37 7.82 -11.39 0.67
CA ILE A 37 7.80 -10.47 -0.49
C ILE A 37 9.25 -10.20 -0.92
N PRO A 38 9.62 -10.45 -2.19
CA PRO A 38 10.94 -10.09 -2.70
C PRO A 38 11.20 -8.58 -2.54
N ASN A 39 12.38 -8.18 -2.04
CA ASN A 39 12.67 -6.78 -1.74
C ASN A 39 11.58 -6.13 -0.86
N ASN A 40 11.15 -6.79 0.23
CA ASN A 40 10.08 -6.31 1.11
C ASN A 40 10.38 -4.97 1.81
N ASP A 41 11.61 -4.47 1.74
CA ASP A 41 12.01 -3.14 2.18
C ASP A 41 11.81 -2.06 1.10
N PHE A 42 11.37 -2.45 -0.10
CA PHE A 42 11.00 -1.59 -1.23
C PHE A 42 9.54 -1.87 -1.67
N LEU A 43 8.60 -1.73 -0.73
CA LEU A 43 7.16 -1.72 -1.01
C LEU A 43 6.70 -0.33 -1.46
N ASP A 44 5.58 -0.22 -2.18
CA ASP A 44 5.01 1.08 -2.54
C ASP A 44 4.83 1.96 -1.30
N GLY A 45 5.17 3.24 -1.45
CA GLY A 45 5.10 4.23 -0.38
C GLY A 45 6.32 4.27 0.52
N THR A 46 7.25 3.31 0.43
CA THR A 46 8.48 3.36 1.23
C THR A 46 9.20 4.69 0.98
N LYS A 47 9.47 5.42 2.07
CA LYS A 47 10.23 6.68 2.03
C LYS A 47 11.72 6.36 1.95
N LEU A 48 12.39 6.84 0.91
CA LEU A 48 13.82 6.61 0.66
C LEU A 48 14.57 7.93 0.62
N GLN A 49 15.78 7.94 1.18
CA GLN A 49 16.73 9.04 1.05
C GLN A 49 18.06 8.46 0.57
N PHE A 50 18.74 9.17 -0.31
CA PHE A 50 19.99 8.71 -0.92
C PHE A 50 21.08 9.73 -0.64
N LYS A 51 22.13 9.30 0.06
CA LYS A 51 23.29 10.13 0.39
C LYS A 51 24.47 9.77 -0.48
N SER A 52 24.97 10.71 -1.28
CA SER A 52 26.22 10.56 -2.01
C SER A 52 27.36 10.27 -1.03
N VAL A 53 28.06 9.16 -1.24
CA VAL A 53 29.19 8.78 -0.37
C VAL A 53 30.41 9.66 -0.61
N VAL A 54 30.59 10.15 -1.85
CA VAL A 54 31.73 10.99 -2.23
C VAL A 54 31.59 12.44 -1.74
N HIS A 55 30.36 12.99 -1.75
CA HIS A 55 30.12 14.38 -1.32
C HIS A 55 29.58 14.49 0.10
N ASN A 56 29.15 13.37 0.70
CA ASN A 56 28.53 13.30 2.02
C ASN A 56 27.25 14.17 2.14
N THR A 57 26.51 14.27 1.04
CA THR A 57 25.29 15.08 0.86
C THR A 57 24.15 14.26 0.26
N TYR A 58 22.91 14.63 0.52
CA TYR A 58 21.70 13.94 0.06
C TYR A 58 21.27 14.40 -1.33
N LEU A 59 20.73 13.46 -2.09
CA LEU A 59 19.93 13.77 -3.28
C LEU A 59 18.72 14.62 -2.87
N CYS A 60 18.45 15.66 -3.63
CA CYS A 60 17.40 16.65 -3.39
C CYS A 60 16.65 16.91 -4.69
N ALA A 61 15.32 16.76 -4.68
CA ALA A 61 14.46 17.25 -5.75
C ALA A 61 14.25 18.76 -5.53
N GLU A 62 14.89 19.58 -6.37
CA GLU A 62 14.77 21.04 -6.22
C GLU A 62 13.31 21.48 -6.30
N HIS A 63 12.94 22.44 -5.44
CA HIS A 63 11.57 22.92 -5.26
C HIS A 63 10.53 21.87 -4.82
N GLY A 64 10.98 20.71 -4.31
CA GLY A 64 10.11 19.56 -4.02
C GLY A 64 9.78 18.72 -5.25
N GLY A 65 10.37 19.05 -6.40
CA GLY A 65 9.97 18.55 -7.72
C GLY A 65 9.67 19.71 -8.66
N GLY A 66 9.55 19.39 -9.94
CA GLY A 66 9.39 20.35 -11.03
C GLY A 66 10.71 20.84 -11.64
N ASP A 67 11.85 20.36 -11.15
CA ASP A 67 13.18 20.78 -11.61
C ASP A 67 14.22 19.63 -11.52
N ILE A 68 15.50 19.96 -11.57
CA ILE A 68 16.64 19.04 -11.47
C ILE A 68 16.74 18.33 -10.10
N VAL A 69 17.37 17.16 -10.10
CA VAL A 69 17.83 16.50 -8.86
C VAL A 69 19.31 16.81 -8.64
N VAL A 70 19.64 17.39 -7.49
CA VAL A 70 21.01 17.71 -7.07
C VAL A 70 21.43 16.86 -5.87
N ALA A 71 22.69 16.98 -5.43
CA ALA A 71 23.27 16.25 -4.30
C ALA A 71 24.03 17.21 -3.36
N ASP A 72 23.38 18.24 -2.80
CA ASP A 72 24.04 19.34 -2.07
C ASP A 72 23.56 19.51 -0.62
N ARG A 73 22.59 18.72 -0.18
CA ARG A 73 21.97 18.87 1.15
C ARG A 73 22.73 18.08 2.21
N THR A 74 23.09 18.71 3.32
CA THR A 74 23.84 18.04 4.41
C THR A 74 22.93 17.28 5.38
N ALA A 75 21.63 17.54 5.36
CA ALA A 75 20.60 16.85 6.13
C ALA A 75 19.39 16.55 5.23
N ALA A 76 18.64 15.51 5.55
CA ALA A 76 17.46 15.12 4.80
C ALA A 76 16.16 15.52 5.52
N SER A 77 15.21 16.03 4.74
CA SER A 77 13.85 16.41 5.12
C SER A 77 12.91 16.06 3.97
N GLY A 78 11.94 16.92 3.62
CA GLY A 78 10.96 16.68 2.56
C GLY A 78 11.60 16.46 1.18
N TRP A 79 12.35 17.45 0.67
CA TRP A 79 12.86 17.44 -0.71
C TRP A 79 13.95 16.39 -0.97
N GLU A 80 14.59 15.89 0.10
CA GLU A 80 15.57 14.83 0.04
C GLU A 80 14.95 13.42 0.19
N THR A 81 13.63 13.36 0.38
CA THR A 81 12.90 12.11 0.56
C THR A 81 12.03 11.82 -0.67
N PHE A 82 12.11 10.58 -1.14
CA PHE A 82 11.38 10.07 -2.29
C PHE A 82 10.47 8.92 -1.87
N LYS A 83 9.24 8.88 -2.35
CA LYS A 83 8.36 7.71 -2.22
C LYS A 83 8.65 6.73 -3.35
N LEU A 84 8.90 5.48 -2.99
CA LEU A 84 9.09 4.41 -3.95
C LEU A 84 7.74 3.95 -4.52
N TRP A 85 7.66 3.81 -5.83
CA TRP A 85 6.55 3.19 -6.55
C TRP A 85 7.07 1.92 -7.22
N ARG A 86 6.53 0.77 -6.82
CA ARG A 86 7.02 -0.53 -7.30
C ARG A 86 6.30 -0.88 -8.61
N VAL A 87 7.09 -1.14 -9.66
CA VAL A 87 6.59 -1.57 -10.97
C VAL A 87 6.55 -3.08 -11.03
N ASP A 88 7.65 -3.72 -10.61
CA ASP A 88 7.78 -5.17 -10.46
C ASP A 88 8.77 -5.49 -9.33
N GLU A 89 9.26 -6.73 -9.26
CA GLU A 89 10.21 -7.19 -8.26
C GLU A 89 11.49 -6.34 -8.13
N ASN A 90 12.02 -5.87 -9.26
CA ASN A 90 13.34 -5.22 -9.34
C ASN A 90 13.29 -3.81 -9.90
N THR A 91 12.14 -3.40 -10.41
CA THR A 91 11.95 -2.15 -11.14
C THR A 91 11.06 -1.19 -10.35
N PHE A 92 11.52 0.04 -10.22
CA PHE A 92 10.90 1.06 -9.39
C PHE A 92 10.83 2.42 -10.08
N ASN A 93 9.83 3.22 -9.76
CA ASN A 93 9.86 4.66 -9.95
C ASN A 93 10.13 5.34 -8.60
N LEU A 94 10.68 6.54 -8.64
CA LEU A 94 10.89 7.39 -7.47
C LEU A 94 10.03 8.65 -7.64
N LYS A 95 9.17 8.91 -6.67
CA LYS A 95 8.31 10.10 -6.64
C LYS A 95 8.84 11.07 -5.58
N ALA A 96 9.07 12.33 -5.95
CA ALA A 96 9.45 13.35 -4.97
C ALA A 96 8.31 13.56 -3.95
N ILE A 97 8.68 13.85 -2.70
CA ILE A 97 7.69 14.23 -1.68
C ILE A 97 7.38 15.72 -1.86
N ASP A 98 6.41 15.98 -2.72
CA ASP A 98 5.62 17.22 -2.71
C ASP A 98 4.13 16.85 -2.62
N ASP A 99 3.43 17.50 -1.71
CA ASP A 99 2.00 17.33 -1.52
C ASP A 99 1.20 18.25 -2.47
N SER A 100 1.86 19.23 -3.12
CA SER A 100 1.24 20.20 -4.02
C SER A 100 1.19 19.73 -5.48
N ALA A 101 2.18 18.94 -5.92
CA ALA A 101 2.25 18.39 -7.27
C ALA A 101 2.91 17.00 -7.29
N VAL A 102 2.56 16.20 -8.30
CA VAL A 102 3.17 14.89 -8.50
C VAL A 102 4.36 15.02 -9.45
N HIS A 103 5.54 14.65 -8.96
CA HIS A 103 6.78 14.66 -9.72
C HIS A 103 7.55 13.35 -9.56
N PHE A 104 7.75 12.65 -10.66
CA PHE A 104 8.60 11.47 -10.76
C PHE A 104 10.00 11.85 -11.20
N VAL A 105 10.98 11.20 -10.58
CA VAL A 105 12.38 11.26 -10.97
C VAL A 105 12.56 10.53 -12.29
N GLY A 106 13.28 11.13 -13.22
CA GLY A 106 13.61 10.57 -14.51
C GLY A 106 14.96 11.06 -15.01
N VAL A 107 15.37 10.54 -16.16
CA VAL A 107 16.61 10.93 -16.86
C VAL A 107 16.24 11.64 -18.15
N ASP A 108 16.71 12.88 -18.32
CA ASP A 108 16.47 13.68 -19.51
C ASP A 108 17.31 13.22 -20.72
N GLY A 109 17.10 13.84 -21.88
CA GLY A 109 17.81 13.50 -23.12
C GLY A 109 19.33 13.73 -23.09
N ASN A 110 19.84 14.48 -22.11
CA ASN A 110 21.26 14.74 -21.90
C ASN A 110 21.86 13.85 -20.80
N GLY A 111 21.06 12.97 -20.21
CA GLY A 111 21.48 12.12 -19.10
C GLY A 111 21.44 12.81 -17.74
N VAL A 112 20.82 13.98 -17.61
CA VAL A 112 20.64 14.69 -16.34
C VAL A 112 19.46 14.09 -15.58
N VAL A 113 19.61 13.93 -14.27
CA VAL A 113 18.52 13.45 -13.41
C VAL A 113 17.62 14.62 -13.03
N VAL A 114 16.34 14.51 -13.33
CA VAL A 114 15.31 15.53 -13.09
C VAL A 114 14.12 14.92 -12.36
N ALA A 115 13.35 15.72 -11.65
CA ALA A 115 12.11 15.30 -10.97
C ALA A 115 10.94 16.12 -11.52
N THR A 116 10.58 15.93 -12.79
CA THR A 116 9.63 16.81 -13.50
C THR A 116 8.37 16.09 -13.98
N ALA A 117 8.40 14.76 -14.12
CA ALA A 117 7.35 14.02 -14.80
C ALA A 117 6.10 13.88 -13.92
N ALA A 118 4.91 14.20 -14.45
CA ALA A 118 3.64 14.01 -13.74
C ALA A 118 3.18 12.55 -13.72
N THR A 119 3.63 11.75 -14.68
CA THR A 119 3.37 10.32 -14.81
C THR A 119 4.68 9.60 -15.14
N PRO A 120 4.95 8.42 -14.56
CA PRO A 120 6.18 7.70 -14.84
C PRO A 120 6.10 7.01 -16.22
N GLY A 121 7.21 7.03 -16.94
CA GLY A 121 7.44 6.29 -18.17
C GLY A 121 8.80 5.58 -18.16
N PRO A 122 9.31 5.18 -19.35
CA PRO A 122 10.60 4.49 -19.45
C PRO A 122 11.78 5.28 -18.85
N SER A 123 11.81 6.61 -18.95
CA SER A 123 12.89 7.44 -18.39
C SER A 123 12.85 7.56 -16.86
N GLU A 124 11.69 7.29 -16.24
CA GLU A 124 11.46 7.37 -14.79
C GLU A 124 11.65 6.02 -14.09
N THR A 125 12.17 5.04 -14.82
CA THR A 125 12.26 3.64 -14.39
C THR A 125 13.69 3.29 -13.97
N PHE A 126 13.83 2.75 -12.75
CA PHE A 126 15.12 2.46 -12.14
C PHE A 126 15.18 1.04 -11.56
N VAL A 127 16.40 0.48 -11.56
CA VAL A 127 16.74 -0.72 -10.79
C VAL A 127 17.69 -0.32 -9.66
N ILE A 128 17.34 -0.66 -8.42
CA ILE A 128 18.18 -0.40 -7.25
C ILE A 128 19.05 -1.63 -7.00
N VAL A 129 20.36 -1.49 -7.21
CA VAL A 129 21.36 -2.55 -7.01
C VAL A 129 22.03 -2.35 -5.66
N ARG A 130 22.07 -3.39 -4.83
CA ARG A 130 22.67 -3.35 -3.49
C ARG A 130 24.09 -3.92 -3.51
N SER A 131 24.94 -3.46 -2.60
CA SER A 131 26.22 -4.14 -2.36
C SER A 131 25.98 -5.46 -1.65
N ASP A 132 26.63 -6.53 -2.10
CA ASP A 132 26.62 -7.83 -1.41
C ASP A 132 27.32 -7.78 -0.05
N ARG A 133 28.17 -6.76 0.19
CA ARG A 133 28.91 -6.59 1.44
C ARG A 133 28.21 -5.71 2.46
N ASP A 134 27.40 -4.76 1.98
CA ASP A 134 26.72 -3.74 2.79
C ASP A 134 25.44 -3.30 2.08
N ASN A 135 24.30 -3.82 2.52
CA ASN A 135 23.00 -3.53 1.89
C ASN A 135 22.49 -2.09 2.13
N SER A 136 23.22 -1.29 2.91
CA SER A 136 23.00 0.16 3.05
C SER A 136 23.67 0.96 1.93
N ARG A 137 24.56 0.34 1.15
CA ARG A 137 25.16 0.94 -0.05
C ARG A 137 24.46 0.42 -1.28
N ILE A 138 23.97 1.35 -2.10
CA ILE A 138 23.24 1.05 -3.32
C ILE A 138 23.80 1.83 -4.51
N ARG A 139 23.47 1.36 -5.70
CA ARG A 139 23.61 2.08 -6.96
C ARG A 139 22.25 2.07 -7.66
N ILE A 140 21.92 3.15 -8.37
CA ILE A 140 20.62 3.29 -9.06
C ILE A 140 20.89 3.20 -10.56
N ARG A 141 20.43 2.14 -11.21
CA ARG A 141 20.55 1.96 -12.66
C ARG A 141 19.33 2.55 -13.35
N ALA A 142 19.55 3.45 -14.31
CA ALA A 142 18.50 4.03 -15.15
C ALA A 142 18.19 3.14 -16.36
N SER A 143 17.10 3.43 -17.06
CA SER A 143 16.65 2.71 -18.25
C SER A 143 17.61 2.77 -19.45
N ASN A 144 18.52 3.76 -19.47
CA ASN A 144 19.61 3.83 -20.46
C ASN A 144 20.76 2.83 -20.18
N GLY A 145 20.62 1.99 -19.13
CA GLY A 145 21.59 0.96 -18.75
C GLY A 145 22.80 1.50 -17.98
N LYS A 146 22.83 2.78 -17.63
CA LYS A 146 23.90 3.42 -16.85
C LYS A 146 23.45 3.66 -15.41
N PHE A 147 24.43 3.79 -14.52
CA PHE A 147 24.17 4.16 -13.14
C PHE A 147 24.14 5.66 -12.96
N LEU A 148 23.26 6.12 -12.06
CA LEU A 148 23.29 7.48 -11.56
C LEU A 148 24.62 7.74 -10.85
N GLN A 149 25.15 8.96 -10.99
CA GLN A 149 26.31 9.44 -10.26
C GLN A 149 26.15 10.91 -9.86
N ALA A 150 26.62 11.25 -8.67
CA ALA A 150 26.78 12.63 -8.23
C ALA A 150 28.15 13.14 -8.67
N LYS A 151 28.25 13.67 -9.90
CA LYS A 151 29.51 14.21 -10.45
C LYS A 151 30.05 15.36 -9.61
N THR A 152 29.14 16.24 -9.22
CA THR A 152 29.37 17.32 -8.26
C THR A 152 28.14 17.41 -7.34
N THR A 153 28.18 18.27 -6.33
CA THR A 153 27.02 18.50 -5.48
C THR A 153 25.81 19.07 -6.22
N VAL A 154 26.01 19.72 -7.38
CA VAL A 154 24.93 20.34 -8.18
C VAL A 154 24.69 19.62 -9.51
N SER A 155 25.29 18.45 -9.72
CA SER A 155 25.17 17.70 -10.97
C SER A 155 25.06 16.20 -10.70
N VAL A 156 23.85 15.68 -10.91
CA VAL A 156 23.55 14.25 -10.86
C VAL A 156 23.18 13.78 -12.26
N THR A 157 23.88 12.77 -12.78
CA THR A 157 23.71 12.26 -14.15
C THR A 157 23.66 10.75 -14.21
N ALA A 158 23.03 10.20 -15.25
CA ALA A 158 22.87 8.77 -15.51
C ALA A 158 23.83 8.29 -16.62
N ASP A 159 25.13 8.34 -16.37
CA ASP A 159 26.16 8.01 -17.36
C ASP A 159 27.33 7.21 -16.78
N HIS A 160 27.24 6.77 -15.54
CA HIS A 160 28.27 5.94 -14.93
C HIS A 160 28.20 4.49 -15.44
N GLY A 161 29.36 3.88 -15.69
CA GLY A 161 29.48 2.50 -16.18
C GLY A 161 29.28 1.43 -15.09
N GLU A 162 29.47 0.17 -15.47
CA GLU A 162 29.27 -0.99 -14.58
C GLU A 162 30.32 -1.11 -13.46
N GLY A 163 31.56 -0.67 -13.70
CA GLY A 163 32.62 -0.71 -12.69
C GLY A 163 32.23 0.05 -11.42
N THR A 164 32.60 -0.48 -10.25
CA THR A 164 32.34 0.15 -8.95
C THR A 164 33.34 -0.33 -7.91
N SER A 165 33.78 0.58 -7.03
CA SER A 165 34.58 0.22 -5.85
C SER A 165 33.71 -0.10 -4.64
N TRP A 166 32.43 0.32 -4.66
CA TRP A 166 31.53 0.41 -3.49
C TRP A 166 32.06 1.31 -2.35
N GLY A 167 33.21 1.96 -2.56
CA GLY A 167 33.89 2.80 -1.59
C GLY A 167 33.33 4.22 -1.56
N ASP A 168 33.84 5.02 -0.62
CA ASP A 168 33.44 6.43 -0.45
C ASP A 168 34.00 7.34 -1.56
N ASP A 169 34.82 6.80 -2.45
CA ASP A 169 35.37 7.47 -3.63
C ASP A 169 34.54 7.26 -4.91
N ASP A 170 33.53 6.38 -4.86
CA ASP A 170 32.69 6.05 -6.02
C ASP A 170 31.50 7.01 -6.14
N PRO A 171 31.45 7.86 -7.19
CA PRO A 171 30.38 8.84 -7.34
C PRO A 171 29.03 8.22 -7.69
N SER A 172 28.99 6.93 -8.05
CA SER A 172 27.75 6.20 -8.37
C SER A 172 27.14 5.45 -7.18
N VAL A 173 27.80 5.49 -6.02
CA VAL A 173 27.36 4.81 -4.80
C VAL A 173 26.64 5.79 -3.88
N PHE A 174 25.50 5.35 -3.37
CA PHE A 174 24.70 6.09 -2.41
C PHE A 174 24.50 5.26 -1.15
N ALA A 175 24.67 5.87 0.02
CA ALA A 175 24.15 5.31 1.25
C ALA A 175 22.63 5.55 1.30
N ILE A 176 21.84 4.50 1.47
CA ILE A 176 20.37 4.57 1.49
C ILE A 176 19.86 4.59 2.93
N ASN A 177 18.97 5.53 3.22
CA ASN A 177 18.14 5.51 4.41
C ASN A 177 16.71 5.13 4.02
N ARG A 178 16.11 4.21 4.78
CA ARG A 178 14.76 3.69 4.56
C ARG A 178 13.90 4.16 5.73
N GLY A 179 12.92 4.99 5.43
CA GLY A 179 11.97 5.51 6.40
C GLY A 179 10.75 4.61 6.53
N GLU A 180 9.62 5.26 6.82
CA GLU A 180 8.32 4.63 6.94
C GLU A 180 7.94 3.82 5.70
N LYS A 181 7.32 2.66 5.94
CA LYS A 181 6.86 1.70 4.94
C LYS A 181 5.42 1.29 5.28
N LEU A 182 4.56 1.25 4.26
CA LEU A 182 3.20 0.75 4.37
C LEU A 182 3.17 -0.77 4.21
N GLN A 183 2.30 -1.44 4.96
CA GLN A 183 2.07 -2.89 4.86
C GLN A 183 0.57 -3.18 4.87
N GLY A 184 -0.11 -2.84 3.78
CA GLY A 184 -1.53 -3.11 3.59
C GLY A 184 -1.77 -4.01 2.39
N GLU A 185 -3.03 -4.25 2.09
CA GLU A 185 -3.40 -5.15 0.99
C GLU A 185 -2.87 -4.68 -0.37
N TYR A 186 -2.77 -3.36 -0.60
CA TYR A 186 -2.14 -2.81 -1.80
C TYR A 186 -0.67 -3.27 -1.92
N GLN A 187 0.14 -3.07 -0.87
CA GLN A 187 1.56 -3.43 -0.89
C GLN A 187 1.77 -4.96 -0.94
N LEU A 188 0.90 -5.74 -0.28
CA LEU A 188 0.93 -7.20 -0.37
C LEU A 188 0.69 -7.65 -1.80
N CYS A 189 -0.40 -7.17 -2.40
CA CYS A 189 -0.80 -7.58 -3.74
C CYS A 189 0.20 -7.15 -4.81
N ASN A 190 0.69 -5.91 -4.75
CA ASN A 190 1.69 -5.42 -5.71
C ASN A 190 3.07 -6.06 -5.47
N GLY A 191 3.44 -6.28 -4.20
CA GLY A 191 4.72 -6.85 -3.81
C GLY A 191 4.92 -8.29 -4.29
N TYR A 192 3.92 -9.15 -4.07
CA TYR A 192 3.93 -10.54 -4.56
C TYR A 192 3.57 -10.67 -6.04
N GLY A 193 2.85 -9.69 -6.59
CA GLY A 193 2.18 -9.82 -7.87
C GLY A 193 0.95 -10.72 -7.81
N MET A 194 0.06 -10.55 -8.79
CA MET A 194 -1.31 -11.12 -8.79
C MET A 194 -1.36 -12.62 -8.48
N LYS A 195 -0.49 -13.43 -9.10
CA LYS A 195 -0.52 -14.90 -8.93
C LYS A 195 -0.23 -15.30 -7.48
N LYS A 196 0.90 -14.84 -6.93
CA LYS A 196 1.33 -15.24 -5.58
C LYS A 196 0.47 -14.58 -4.51
N ALA A 197 0.04 -13.32 -4.72
CA ALA A 197 -0.92 -12.66 -3.84
C ALA A 197 -2.25 -13.41 -3.74
N THR A 198 -2.75 -13.96 -4.87
CA THR A 198 -3.97 -14.78 -4.87
C THR A 198 -3.81 -16.04 -4.03
N GLU A 199 -2.67 -16.73 -4.13
CA GLU A 199 -2.37 -17.92 -3.30
C GLU A 199 -2.35 -17.56 -1.81
N VAL A 200 -1.58 -16.52 -1.45
CA VAL A 200 -1.40 -16.06 -0.06
C VAL A 200 -2.72 -15.61 0.55
N LEU A 201 -3.49 -14.76 -0.14
CA LEU A 201 -4.72 -14.20 0.40
C LEU A 201 -5.84 -15.23 0.50
N ARG A 202 -5.96 -16.18 -0.45
CA ARG A 202 -6.95 -17.26 -0.34
C ARG A 202 -6.63 -18.21 0.80
N GLU A 203 -5.36 -18.57 0.98
CA GLU A 203 -4.92 -19.35 2.14
C GLU A 203 -5.26 -18.62 3.44
N HIS A 204 -4.90 -17.34 3.54
CA HIS A 204 -5.20 -16.49 4.69
C HIS A 204 -6.70 -16.43 5.00
N TRP A 205 -7.55 -16.09 4.02
CA TRP A 205 -9.00 -16.01 4.22
C TRP A 205 -9.62 -17.33 4.68
N SER A 206 -9.04 -18.47 4.25
CA SER A 206 -9.53 -19.81 4.57
C SER A 206 -9.01 -20.39 5.89
N THR A 207 -8.03 -19.74 6.54
CA THR A 207 -7.34 -20.27 7.72
C THR A 207 -7.31 -19.31 8.91
N TYR A 208 -7.45 -18.00 8.67
CA TYR A 208 -7.32 -16.97 9.71
C TYR A 208 -8.56 -16.83 10.60
N ILE A 209 -9.76 -16.83 10.00
CA ILE A 209 -11.05 -16.85 10.71
C ILE A 209 -11.86 -18.02 10.17
N LEU A 210 -12.30 -18.88 11.08
CA LEU A 210 -13.04 -20.11 10.78
C LEU A 210 -14.41 -20.11 11.47
N GLU A 211 -15.25 -21.07 11.09
CA GLU A 211 -16.56 -21.27 11.74
C GLU A 211 -16.45 -21.42 13.27
N ASN A 212 -15.41 -22.11 13.75
CA ASN A 212 -15.20 -22.33 15.17
C ASN A 212 -14.96 -21.02 15.94
N ASP A 213 -14.44 -19.97 15.30
CA ASP A 213 -14.28 -18.66 15.90
C ASP A 213 -15.64 -17.99 16.14
N PHE A 214 -16.58 -18.10 15.19
CA PHE A 214 -17.95 -17.63 15.37
C PHE A 214 -18.67 -18.38 16.49
N LYS A 215 -18.50 -19.70 16.57
CA LYS A 215 -19.01 -20.52 17.68
C LYS A 215 -18.43 -20.04 19.02
N PHE A 216 -17.13 -19.77 19.07
CA PHE A 216 -16.43 -19.30 20.26
C PHE A 216 -16.96 -17.92 20.68
N ILE A 217 -17.07 -16.96 19.76
CA ILE A 217 -17.60 -15.61 19.98
C ILE A 217 -18.99 -15.67 20.60
N SER A 218 -19.90 -16.44 20.00
CA SER A 218 -21.27 -16.62 20.49
C SER A 218 -21.31 -17.29 21.88
N SER A 219 -20.53 -18.36 22.07
CA SER A 219 -20.47 -19.09 23.35
C SER A 219 -19.91 -18.25 24.50
N ASN A 220 -19.17 -17.19 24.21
CA ASN A 220 -18.65 -16.22 25.19
C ASN A 220 -19.57 -15.01 25.39
N GLY A 221 -20.81 -15.05 24.88
CA GLY A 221 -21.85 -14.05 25.17
C GLY A 221 -21.79 -12.77 24.34
N LEU A 222 -20.92 -12.72 23.32
CA LEU A 222 -20.99 -11.71 22.27
C LEU A 222 -22.17 -12.02 21.33
N ASN A 223 -22.76 -10.98 20.75
CA ASN A 223 -23.95 -11.10 19.90
C ASN A 223 -23.75 -10.48 18.51
N ALA A 224 -22.54 -10.03 18.18
CA ALA A 224 -22.21 -9.55 16.85
C ALA A 224 -20.71 -9.69 16.52
N VAL A 225 -20.39 -9.54 15.24
CA VAL A 225 -19.03 -9.35 14.72
C VAL A 225 -18.98 -8.11 13.84
N ARG A 226 -17.85 -7.42 13.82
CA ARG A 226 -17.54 -6.35 12.84
C ARG A 226 -16.50 -6.89 11.86
N ILE A 227 -16.79 -6.78 10.56
CA ILE A 227 -15.96 -7.33 9.49
C ILE A 227 -15.52 -6.18 8.57
N PRO A 228 -14.25 -5.73 8.69
CA PRO A 228 -13.63 -4.82 7.74
C PRO A 228 -13.58 -5.42 6.33
N VAL A 229 -14.04 -4.69 5.33
CA VAL A 229 -13.94 -5.05 3.91
C VAL A 229 -13.39 -3.88 3.10
N GLY A 230 -12.63 -4.17 2.05
CA GLY A 230 -12.16 -3.18 1.10
C GLY A 230 -13.08 -3.04 -0.10
N TRP A 231 -13.13 -1.85 -0.70
CA TRP A 231 -14.00 -1.54 -1.83
C TRP A 231 -13.89 -2.51 -3.01
N TRP A 232 -12.71 -3.10 -3.20
CA TRP A 232 -12.43 -4.07 -4.25
C TRP A 232 -13.32 -5.32 -4.19
N ILE A 233 -13.88 -5.65 -3.02
CA ILE A 233 -14.80 -6.78 -2.83
C ILE A 233 -16.03 -6.71 -3.74
N ALA A 234 -16.48 -5.51 -4.12
CA ALA A 234 -17.65 -5.33 -4.98
C ALA A 234 -17.38 -5.73 -6.45
N SER A 235 -16.11 -5.93 -6.81
CA SER A 235 -15.68 -6.33 -8.15
C SER A 235 -15.24 -7.79 -8.23
N ASP A 236 -15.51 -8.60 -7.20
CA ASP A 236 -15.21 -10.03 -7.22
C ASP A 236 -15.92 -10.75 -8.38
N PRO A 237 -15.26 -11.74 -9.02
CA PRO A 237 -13.94 -12.31 -8.68
C PRO A 237 -12.75 -11.58 -9.34
N ASN A 238 -12.98 -10.46 -10.03
CA ASN A 238 -11.97 -9.78 -10.84
C ASN A 238 -11.82 -8.30 -10.40
N PRO A 239 -11.34 -8.02 -9.19
CA PRO A 239 -11.13 -6.66 -8.74
C PRO A 239 -10.06 -5.94 -9.57
N PRO A 240 -10.07 -4.59 -9.57
CA PRO A 240 -9.01 -3.81 -10.21
C PRO A 240 -7.64 -4.11 -9.59
N ALA A 241 -6.60 -4.18 -10.43
CA ALA A 241 -5.24 -4.39 -9.98
C ALA A 241 -4.78 -3.27 -9.00
N PRO A 242 -3.93 -3.60 -8.01
CA PRO A 242 -3.30 -4.89 -7.79
C PRO A 242 -4.15 -5.89 -7.00
N PHE A 243 -5.31 -5.48 -6.46
CA PHE A 243 -6.14 -6.32 -5.59
C PHE A 243 -6.53 -7.65 -6.27
N VAL A 244 -6.80 -8.67 -5.45
CA VAL A 244 -7.14 -10.03 -5.91
C VAL A 244 -8.49 -10.46 -5.38
N GLY A 245 -9.18 -11.34 -6.11
CA GLY A 245 -10.55 -11.72 -5.78
C GLY A 245 -10.71 -12.99 -4.94
N GLY A 246 -11.81 -13.05 -4.19
CA GLY A 246 -12.22 -14.19 -3.36
C GLY A 246 -12.69 -13.80 -1.96
N SER A 247 -12.51 -12.56 -1.53
CA SER A 247 -12.94 -12.09 -0.21
C SER A 247 -14.47 -12.06 -0.07
N LEU A 248 -15.22 -11.95 -1.18
CA LEU A 248 -16.68 -12.02 -1.17
C LEU A 248 -17.20 -13.40 -0.73
N GLU A 249 -16.55 -14.49 -1.15
CA GLU A 249 -16.91 -15.84 -0.72
C GLU A 249 -16.62 -16.05 0.79
N ALA A 250 -15.52 -15.47 1.29
CA ALA A 250 -15.21 -15.48 2.71
C ALA A 250 -16.25 -14.68 3.53
N LEU A 251 -16.73 -13.56 3.00
CA LEU A 251 -17.84 -12.81 3.61
C LEU A 251 -19.16 -13.62 3.60
N ASP A 252 -19.47 -14.34 2.51
CA ASP A 252 -20.61 -15.26 2.43
C ASP A 252 -20.54 -16.38 3.48
N ASN A 253 -19.34 -16.91 3.75
CA ASN A 253 -19.12 -17.85 4.84
C ASN A 253 -19.42 -17.22 6.21
N ALA A 254 -18.95 -15.99 6.42
CA ALA A 254 -19.19 -15.24 7.65
C ALA A 254 -20.68 -15.06 7.95
N PHE A 255 -21.50 -14.72 6.95
CA PHE A 255 -22.96 -14.60 7.13
C PHE A 255 -23.59 -15.93 7.54
N ARG A 256 -23.24 -17.03 6.87
CA ARG A 256 -23.73 -18.38 7.22
C ARG A 256 -23.35 -18.80 8.64
N TRP A 257 -22.12 -18.51 9.06
CA TRP A 257 -21.68 -18.81 10.42
C TRP A 257 -22.37 -17.90 11.45
N ALA A 258 -22.53 -16.62 11.13
CA ALA A 258 -23.23 -15.67 12.00
C ALA A 258 -24.68 -16.08 12.24
N GLU A 259 -25.40 -16.45 11.19
CA GLU A 259 -26.78 -16.98 11.28
C GLU A 259 -26.83 -18.22 12.17
N LYS A 260 -25.95 -19.20 11.93
CA LYS A 260 -25.89 -20.46 12.69
C LYS A 260 -25.65 -20.25 14.19
N TYR A 261 -24.87 -19.23 14.56
CA TYR A 261 -24.51 -18.96 15.96
C TYR A 261 -25.23 -17.73 16.55
N ASN A 262 -26.28 -17.24 15.90
CA ASN A 262 -27.11 -16.12 16.35
C ASN A 262 -26.27 -14.84 16.64
N LEU A 263 -25.37 -14.50 15.71
CA LEU A 263 -24.56 -13.29 15.73
C LEU A 263 -25.06 -12.32 14.66
N GLY A 264 -25.15 -11.04 15.01
CA GLY A 264 -25.27 -9.97 14.02
C GLY A 264 -23.94 -9.73 13.29
N VAL A 265 -24.00 -9.18 12.08
CA VAL A 265 -22.81 -8.80 11.30
C VAL A 265 -22.86 -7.30 11.02
N ILE A 266 -21.80 -6.59 11.40
CA ILE A 266 -21.54 -5.21 11.01
C ILE A 266 -20.51 -5.27 9.87
N VAL A 267 -20.97 -5.11 8.64
CA VAL A 267 -20.07 -4.95 7.50
C VAL A 267 -19.51 -3.54 7.52
N ASP A 268 -18.19 -3.43 7.60
CA ASP A 268 -17.48 -2.17 7.71
C ASP A 268 -16.69 -1.91 6.43
N LEU A 269 -17.12 -0.94 5.62
CA LEU A 269 -16.34 -0.51 4.46
C LEU A 269 -15.08 0.24 4.95
N HIS A 270 -14.02 -0.54 5.17
CA HIS A 270 -12.82 -0.13 5.87
C HIS A 270 -11.82 0.59 4.97
N ALA A 271 -11.86 0.28 3.67
CA ALA A 271 -11.05 0.93 2.64
C ALA A 271 -11.94 1.42 1.51
N ALA A 272 -11.96 2.74 1.28
CA ALA A 272 -12.71 3.37 0.20
C ALA A 272 -11.83 3.58 -1.05
N PRO A 273 -12.42 3.66 -2.26
CA PRO A 273 -11.68 4.00 -3.47
C PRO A 273 -10.89 5.31 -3.31
N GLY A 274 -9.60 5.27 -3.62
CA GLY A 274 -8.71 6.42 -3.45
C GLY A 274 -8.19 6.66 -2.03
N SER A 275 -8.48 5.78 -1.07
CA SER A 275 -7.99 5.84 0.32
C SER A 275 -8.52 7.05 1.09
N GLN A 276 -9.38 6.82 2.08
CA GLN A 276 -9.96 7.89 2.93
C GLN A 276 -9.04 8.38 4.04
N ASN A 277 -7.86 7.79 4.18
CA ASN A 277 -6.78 8.24 5.06
C ASN A 277 -5.42 7.77 4.47
N PRO A 278 -4.26 8.20 5.00
CA PRO A 278 -2.96 7.90 4.38
C PRO A 278 -2.43 6.50 4.74
N TRP A 279 -3.19 5.71 5.49
CA TRP A 279 -2.71 4.48 6.09
C TRP A 279 -3.06 3.26 5.26
N GLU A 280 -2.25 2.24 5.45
CA GLU A 280 -2.29 0.98 4.72
C GLU A 280 -3.61 0.22 4.89
N HIS A 281 -4.27 0.35 6.05
CA HIS A 281 -5.58 -0.27 6.30
C HIS A 281 -6.71 0.31 5.42
N SER A 282 -6.50 1.48 4.81
CA SER A 282 -7.44 2.06 3.85
C SER A 282 -7.10 1.76 2.38
N GLY A 283 -6.11 0.90 2.15
CA GLY A 283 -5.65 0.52 0.81
C GLY A 283 -4.79 1.59 0.12
N SER A 284 -4.22 2.53 0.88
CA SER A 284 -3.33 3.56 0.33
C SER A 284 -2.11 2.95 -0.36
N ARG A 285 -1.80 3.43 -1.57
CA ARG A 285 -0.59 3.01 -2.31
C ARG A 285 0.68 3.56 -1.70
N ASP A 286 0.73 4.87 -1.47
CA ASP A 286 1.94 5.59 -1.08
C ASP A 286 1.70 6.66 0.01
N GLY A 287 0.58 6.54 0.72
CA GLY A 287 0.08 7.55 1.65
C GLY A 287 -0.76 8.64 1.01
N SER A 288 -0.97 8.60 -0.32
CA SER A 288 -1.91 9.49 -1.00
C SER A 288 -3.34 9.27 -0.50
N GLN A 289 -4.07 10.39 -0.38
CA GLN A 289 -5.49 10.43 -0.07
C GLN A 289 -6.20 11.18 -1.19
N THR A 290 -6.90 10.45 -2.05
CA THR A 290 -7.68 11.02 -3.15
C THR A 290 -9.17 10.77 -2.99
N TRP A 291 -9.58 10.02 -1.96
CA TRP A 291 -10.98 9.89 -1.63
C TRP A 291 -11.56 11.26 -1.24
N GLY A 292 -12.67 11.64 -1.87
CA GLY A 292 -13.34 12.91 -1.63
C GLY A 292 -12.69 14.12 -2.31
N THR A 293 -11.60 13.93 -3.08
CA THR A 293 -11.04 15.01 -3.92
C THR A 293 -11.75 15.10 -5.28
N THR A 294 -12.51 14.07 -5.65
CA THR A 294 -13.34 14.00 -6.86
C THR A 294 -14.67 13.32 -6.56
N ASP A 295 -15.73 13.72 -7.27
CA ASP A 295 -17.05 13.08 -7.17
C ASP A 295 -17.00 11.59 -7.52
N GLU A 296 -16.08 11.18 -8.40
CA GLU A 296 -15.95 9.80 -8.86
C GLU A 296 -15.62 8.83 -7.72
N THR A 297 -14.66 9.18 -6.84
CA THR A 297 -14.34 8.32 -5.68
C THR A 297 -15.50 8.18 -4.69
N ILE A 298 -16.32 9.24 -4.55
CA ILE A 298 -17.52 9.23 -3.70
C ILE A 298 -18.61 8.37 -4.33
N ILE A 299 -18.86 8.52 -5.63
CA ILE A 299 -19.83 7.71 -6.38
C ILE A 299 -19.47 6.23 -6.30
N GLN A 300 -18.20 5.87 -6.52
CA GLN A 300 -17.75 4.49 -6.39
C GLN A 300 -17.93 3.95 -4.96
N THR A 301 -17.67 4.77 -3.93
CA THR A 301 -17.92 4.40 -2.53
C THR A 301 -19.39 4.08 -2.30
N VAL A 302 -20.31 4.92 -2.79
CA VAL A 302 -21.77 4.70 -2.65
C VAL A 302 -22.20 3.43 -3.38
N GLN A 303 -21.69 3.17 -4.59
CA GLN A 303 -21.99 1.95 -5.34
C GLN A 303 -21.55 0.68 -4.59
N VAL A 304 -20.41 0.72 -3.90
CA VAL A 304 -19.94 -0.39 -3.05
C VAL A 304 -20.88 -0.58 -1.85
N ILE A 305 -21.33 0.51 -1.22
CA ILE A 305 -22.29 0.44 -0.11
C ILE A 305 -23.62 -0.17 -0.57
N ASP A 306 -24.15 0.26 -1.71
CA ASP A 306 -25.38 -0.31 -2.30
C ASP A 306 -25.22 -1.81 -2.61
N PHE A 307 -24.06 -2.20 -3.15
CA PHE A 307 -23.73 -3.61 -3.38
C PHE A 307 -23.77 -4.43 -2.09
N LEU A 308 -23.10 -3.96 -1.03
CA LEU A 308 -23.05 -4.67 0.26
C LEU A 308 -24.42 -4.73 0.95
N ALA A 309 -25.19 -3.64 0.90
CA ALA A 309 -26.54 -3.58 1.46
C ALA A 309 -27.49 -4.55 0.75
N SER A 310 -27.49 -4.56 -0.60
CA SER A 310 -28.38 -5.42 -1.40
C SER A 310 -28.13 -6.92 -1.22
N ARG A 311 -26.93 -7.31 -0.77
CA ARG A 311 -26.59 -8.70 -0.44
C ARG A 311 -27.15 -9.12 0.92
N SER A 312 -27.07 -8.23 1.91
CA SER A 312 -27.62 -8.47 3.24
C SER A 312 -29.13 -8.74 3.21
N ASP A 313 -29.85 -8.13 2.26
CA ASP A 313 -31.30 -8.33 2.07
C ASP A 313 -31.66 -9.69 1.42
N LYS A 314 -30.73 -10.33 0.70
CA LYS A 314 -30.99 -11.63 0.05
C LYS A 314 -30.97 -12.81 1.02
N ASP A 315 -30.24 -12.69 2.12
CA ASP A 315 -30.18 -13.72 3.17
C ASP A 315 -31.30 -13.57 4.21
N ILE A 316 -31.95 -12.40 4.29
CA ILE A 316 -33.13 -12.18 5.17
C ILE A 316 -34.42 -12.79 4.57
N ASN A 317 -34.44 -13.05 3.26
CA ASN A 317 -35.64 -13.46 2.52
C ASN A 317 -35.60 -14.92 1.98
N LYS A 318 -34.76 -15.78 2.56
CA LYS A 318 -34.78 -17.24 2.33
C LYS A 318 -35.09 -17.97 3.62
#